data_AF-A0A090Z2D0-F1
#
_entry.id   AF-A0A090Z2D0-F1
#
_cell.length_a   1.000
_cell.length_b   1.000
_cell.length_c   1.000
_cell.angle_alpha   90.00
_cell.angle_beta   90.00
_cell.angle_gamma   90.00
#
_symmetry.space_group_name_H-M   'P 1'
#
loop_
_entity.id
_entity.type
_entity.pdbx_description
1 polymer ?
#
loop_
_entity_poly.entity_id
_entity_poly.type
_entity_poly.pdbx_seq_one_letter_code
_entity_poly.pdbx_strand_id
1 'polypeptide(L)' 'MINFSLNYDYKHKEKKDEKSFVSIRDRGENALLEVKKSGDTVEIVTYWRSDKTTKFSLPLELFEKLYKDITQNNN' A
#
# COMPACT_ATOMS: atom_id res chain seq x y z
N MET A 1 7.66 -8.06 18.53
CA MET A 1 6.66 -7.26 17.78
C MET A 1 7.33 -5.97 17.34
N ILE A 2 7.70 -5.87 16.07
CA ILE A 2 8.31 -4.66 15.52
C ILE A 2 7.18 -3.66 15.26
N ASN A 3 7.20 -2.55 15.98
CA ASN A 3 6.18 -1.52 15.86
C ASN A 3 6.48 -0.65 14.63
N PHE A 4 6.13 -1.11 13.42
CA PHE A 4 6.29 -0.35 12.17
C PHE A 4 5.52 0.99 12.18
N SER A 5 4.65 1.17 13.18
CA SER A 5 3.81 2.34 13.44
C SER A 5 4.55 3.67 13.48
N LEU A 6 5.87 3.73 13.72
CA LEU A 6 6.56 5.02 13.81
C LEU A 6 6.76 5.70 12.45
N ASN A 7 7.07 4.91 11.41
CA ASN A 7 7.43 5.46 10.10
C ASN A 7 6.35 5.24 9.03
N TYR A 8 5.46 4.26 9.21
CA TYR A 8 4.47 3.94 8.19
C TYR A 8 3.04 4.25 8.66
N ASP A 9 2.33 5.09 7.90
CA ASP A 9 0.87 5.17 8.03
C ASP A 9 0.22 4.22 7.04
N TYR A 10 -0.50 3.25 7.57
CA TYR A 10 -1.26 2.29 6.78
C TYR A 10 -2.75 2.61 6.83
N LYS A 11 -3.38 2.79 5.67
CA LYS A 11 -4.82 3.01 5.55
C LYS A 11 -5.41 1.98 4.59
N HIS A 12 -6.36 1.20 5.06
CA HIS A 12 -7.18 0.32 4.23
C HIS A 12 -8.58 0.92 4.11
N LYS A 13 -9.13 0.95 2.89
CA LYS A 13 -10.50 1.36 2.59
C LYS A 13 -11.13 0.36 1.64
N GLU A 14 -12.29 -0.15 2.01
CA GLU A 14 -13.18 -0.89 1.14
C GLU A 14 -14.19 0.08 0.51
N LYS A 15 -14.38 0.00 -0.81
CA LYS A 15 -15.47 0.68 -1.50
C LYS A 15 -16.53 -0.35 -1.88
N LYS A 16 -17.80 0.09 -1.89
CA LYS A 16 -19.00 -0.75 -2.16
C LYS A 16 -18.99 -1.51 -3.50
N ASP A 17 -18.06 -1.22 -4.41
CA ASP A 17 -17.96 -1.81 -5.75
C ASP A 17 -16.78 -2.82 -5.88
N GLU A 18 -16.52 -3.65 -4.86
CA GLU A 18 -15.41 -4.63 -4.85
C GLU A 18 -13.99 -4.05 -5.04
N LYS A 19 -13.85 -2.73 -4.95
CA LYS A 19 -12.58 -2.02 -5.05
C LYS A 19 -11.94 -1.95 -3.67
N SER A 20 -10.94 -2.78 -3.41
CA SER A 20 -10.06 -2.60 -2.25
C SER A 20 -8.99 -1.55 -2.57
N PHE A 21 -8.74 -0.68 -1.58
CA PHE A 21 -7.77 0.39 -1.69
C PHE A 21 -6.91 0.44 -0.43
N VAL A 22 -5.60 0.31 -0.60
CA VAL A 22 -4.61 0.44 0.46
C VAL A 22 -3.69 1.62 0.14
N SER A 23 -3.40 2.42 1.16
CA SER A 23 -2.48 3.55 1.10
C SER A 23 -1.44 3.41 2.19
N ILE A 24 -0.17 3.47 1.83
CA ILE A 24 0.98 3.36 2.71
C ILE A 24 1.84 4.63 2.58
N ARG A 25 1.88 5.42 3.63
CA ARG A 25 2.76 6.59 3.74
C ARG A 25 4.04 6.20 4.46
N ASP A 26 5.19 6.37 3.82
CA ASP A 26 6.48 6.38 4.51
C ASP A 26 6.77 7.83 4.95
N ARG A 27 6.77 8.07 6.25
CA ARG A 27 7.05 9.39 6.84
C ARG A 27 8.53 9.75 6.78
N GLY A 28 9.43 8.78 6.84
CA GLY A 28 10.88 9.00 6.80
C GLY A 28 11.33 9.45 5.42
N GLU A 29 10.86 8.75 4.38
CA GLU A 29 11.19 9.05 2.98
C GLU A 29 10.21 10.05 2.34
N ASN A 30 9.20 10.50 3.10
CA ASN A 30 8.14 11.38 2.61
C ASN A 30 7.43 10.83 1.35
N ALA A 31 7.37 9.49 1.24
CA ALA A 31 6.90 8.76 0.06
C ALA A 31 5.47 8.23 0.27
N LEU A 32 4.73 8.05 -0.83
CA LEU A 32 3.38 7.49 -0.81
C LEU A 32 3.26 6.37 -1.83
N LEU A 33 2.81 5.20 -1.35
CA LEU A 33 2.43 4.05 -2.15
C LEU A 33 0.92 3.87 -2.01
N GLU A 34 0.21 3.79 -3.13
CA GLU A 34 -1.19 3.41 -3.15
C GLU A 34 -1.36 2.15 -4.00
N VAL A 35 -2.17 1.22 -3.50
CA VAL A 35 -2.45 -0.05 -4.16
C VAL A 35 -3.95 -0.21 -4.25
N LYS A 36 -4.45 -0.46 -5.45
CA LYS A 36 -5.87 -0.58 -5.72
C LYS A 36 -6.13 -1.84 -6.52
N LYS A 37 -7.01 -2.70 -6.02
CA LYS A 37 -7.50 -3.86 -6.79
C LYS A 37 -8.82 -3.50 -7.48
N SER A 38 -9.00 -3.99 -8.69
CA SER A 38 -10.26 -3.89 -9.43
C SER A 38 -10.40 -5.13 -10.30
N GLY A 39 -11.27 -6.06 -9.89
CA GLY A 39 -11.33 -7.41 -10.47
C GLY A 39 -9.98 -8.12 -10.33
N ASP A 40 -9.41 -8.55 -11.46
CA ASP A 40 -8.13 -9.27 -11.55
C ASP A 40 -6.90 -8.35 -11.70
N THR A 41 -7.12 -7.04 -11.76
CA THR A 41 -6.03 -6.06 -11.93
C THR A 41 -5.66 -5.45 -10.59
N VAL A 42 -4.36 -5.34 -10.33
CA VAL A 42 -3.79 -4.55 -9.23
C VAL A 42 -3.04 -3.36 -9.82
N GLU A 43 -3.50 -2.15 -9.48
CA GLU A 43 -2.85 -0.89 -9.83
C GLU A 43 -1.96 -0.45 -8.66
N ILE A 44 -0.69 -0.13 -8.97
CA ILE A 44 0.29 0.36 -8.00
C ILE A 44 0.68 1.78 -8.39
N VAL A 45 0.36 2.74 -7.53
CA VAL A 45 0.64 4.17 -7.74
C VAL A 45 1.73 4.61 -6.77
N THR A 46 2.78 5.22 -7.33
CA THR A 46 3.85 5.85 -6.55
C THR A 46 4.00 7.29 -7.01
N TYR A 47 4.08 8.23 -6.08
CA TYR A 47 4.19 9.65 -6.39
C TYR A 47 5.65 10.07 -6.49
N TRP A 48 6.07 10.48 -7.68
CA TRP A 48 7.47 10.81 -7.97
C TRP A 48 7.68 12.31 -7.80
N ARG A 49 8.73 12.71 -7.09
CA ARG A 49 9.16 14.13 -7.00
C ARG A 49 10.37 14.44 -7.87
N SER A 50 11.04 13.45 -8.44
CA SER A 50 12.14 13.63 -9.39
C SER A 50 12.26 12.45 -10.35
N ASP A 51 13.02 12.67 -11.40
CA ASP A 51 13.39 11.84 -12.55
C ASP A 51 14.34 10.66 -12.21
N LYS A 52 14.59 10.42 -10.92
CA LYS A 52 15.33 9.24 -10.43
C LYS A 52 14.35 8.11 -10.08
N THR A 53 14.81 6.87 -10.30
CA THR A 53 14.08 5.63 -10.00
C THR A 53 13.46 5.67 -8.61
N THR A 54 12.15 5.52 -8.53
CA THR A 54 11.37 5.56 -7.30
C THR A 54 11.37 4.22 -6.61
N LYS A 55 12.39 4.01 -5.80
CA LYS A 55 12.40 2.89 -4.85
C LYS A 55 11.43 3.22 -3.71
N PHE A 56 10.41 2.38 -3.52
CA PHE A 56 9.59 2.37 -2.31
C PHE A 56 9.92 1.09 -1.54
N SER A 57 10.41 1.22 -0.31
CA SER A 57 10.79 0.07 0.52
C SER A 57 9.73 -0.17 1.59
N LEU A 58 9.35 -1.42 1.77
CA LEU A 58 8.40 -1.85 2.81
C LEU A 58 9.07 -2.92 3.65
N PRO A 59 8.82 -2.94 4.97
CA PRO A 59 9.08 -4.13 5.78
C PRO A 59 8.28 -5.33 5.26
N LEU A 60 8.86 -6.54 5.37
CA LEU A 60 8.22 -7.78 4.90
C LEU A 60 6.83 -7.98 5.48
N GLU A 61 6.67 -7.83 6.80
CA GLU A 61 5.37 -7.97 7.48
C GLU A 61 4.32 -6.98 6.94
N LEU A 62 4.73 -5.77 6.55
CA LEU A 62 3.83 -4.76 5.98
C LEU A 62 3.42 -5.12 4.54
N PHE A 63 4.33 -5.72 3.78
CA PHE A 63 4.04 -6.26 2.45
C PHE A 63 3.08 -7.45 2.52
N GLU A 64 3.28 -8.37 3.45
CA GLU A 64 2.37 -9.52 3.65
C GLU A 64 0.97 -9.06 4.05
N LYS A 65 0.87 -8.04 4.91
CA LYS A 65 -0.42 -7.43 5.27
C LYS A 65 -1.09 -6.79 4.05
N LEU A 66 -0.35 -5.98 3.29
CA LEU A 66 -0.84 -5.38 2.05
C LEU A 66 -1.40 -6.46 1.12
N TYR A 67 -0.64 -7.53 0.88
CA TYR A 67 -1.05 -8.64 0.02
C TYR A 67 -2.35 -9.28 0.50
N LYS A 68 -2.48 -9.56 1.81
CA LYS A 68 -3.72 -10.09 2.39
C LYS A 68 -4.89 -9.14 2.19
N ASP A 69 -4.73 -7.87 2.55
CA ASP A 69 -5.82 -6.88 2.47
C ASP A 69 -6.30 -6.65 1.03
N ILE A 70 -5.41 -6.73 0.02
CA ILE A 70 -5.82 -6.60 -1.38
C ILE A 70 -6.40 -7.90 -1.96
N THR A 71 -6.01 -9.09 -1.47
CA THR A 71 -6.45 -10.37 -2.04
C THR A 71 -7.64 -11.01 -1.33
N GLN A 72 -7.87 -10.72 -0.04
CA GLN A 72 -8.87 -11.40 0.79
C GLN A 72 -10.30 -10.85 0.66
N ASN A 73 -10.64 -10.16 -0.43
CA ASN A 73 -12.02 -9.74 -0.73
C ASN A 73 -12.91 -10.86 -1.32
N ASN A 74 -12.71 -12.10 -0.87
CA ASN A 74 -13.53 -13.25 -1.22
C ASN A 74 -14.19 -13.81 0.04
N ASN A 75 -15.37 -13.25 0.39
CA ASN A 75 -16.57 -13.96 0.81
C ASN A 75 -17.69 -12.98 1.17
#